data_AF-A0A8B8EBC6-F1
#
_entry.id   AF-A0A8B8EBC6-F1
#
_cell.length_a   1.000
_cell.length_b   1.000
_cell.length_c   1.000
_cell.angle_alpha   90.00
_cell.angle_beta   90.00
_cell.angle_gamma   90.00
#
_symmetry.space_group_name_H-M   'P 1'
#
loop_
_entity.id
_entity.type
_entity.pdbx_description
1 polymer ?
#
loop_
_entity_poly.entity_id
_entity_poly.type
_entity_poly.pdbx_seq_one_letter_code
_entity_poly.pdbx_strand_id
1 'polypeptide(L)'
;MHKGRPLIKPMVIVSTTGYFVSILGPYLADRKNNDASILTHIINSNAESIRSWLSEDGIFIVDRGFRDALPLLADLGIQAEMPKFLMAGQKQMSTEDANMSRLVTKVRWVVESSNARIKRWRYLDRTLPTHQIPYSGDYVRIVCAVSNRFLPPLSSCSNKDQDEAEAAKMLHLSKQVNHLKAFIEENGLQRKSAVWKSASEVVLASFPTLDEEELRNLTCGSYQLKLSSSYMQEHIYGGSDIYFHEEDETLLRVKIQ
;
A
#
# COMPACT_ATOMS: atom_id res chain seq x y z
N MET A 1 -6.83 -20.03 -6.57
CA MET A 1 -6.05 -19.26 -7.56
C MET A 1 -4.57 -19.45 -7.26
N HIS A 2 -3.86 -20.34 -7.97
CA HIS A 2 -2.43 -20.54 -7.75
C HIS A 2 -1.72 -19.26 -8.26
N LYS A 3 -1.11 -18.47 -7.36
CA LYS A 3 -0.16 -17.43 -7.78
C LYS A 3 0.87 -18.14 -8.65
N GLY A 4 0.95 -17.79 -9.94
CA GLY A 4 1.98 -18.33 -10.82
C GLY A 4 3.34 -18.17 -10.14
N ARG A 5 4.20 -19.18 -10.27
CA ARG A 5 5.58 -19.10 -9.78
C ARG A 5 6.44 -18.61 -10.95
N PRO A 6 6.62 -17.29 -11.14
CA PRO A 6 7.48 -16.81 -12.20
C PRO A 6 8.91 -17.31 -11.93
N LEU A 7 9.64 -17.66 -12.99
CA LEU A 7 11.05 -18.06 -12.89
C LEU A 7 12.00 -16.87 -12.85
N ILE A 8 11.52 -15.73 -13.33
CA ILE A 8 12.25 -14.47 -13.44
C ILE A 8 11.36 -13.31 -12.99
N LYS A 9 11.96 -12.26 -12.46
CA LYS A 9 11.26 -11.03 -12.08
C LYS A 9 12.08 -9.79 -12.46
N PRO A 10 11.48 -8.80 -13.12
CA PRO A 10 12.09 -7.48 -13.26
C PRO A 10 11.96 -6.69 -11.96
N MET A 11 12.83 -5.70 -11.76
CA MET A 11 12.66 -4.68 -10.73
C MET A 11 12.19 -3.39 -11.38
N VAL A 12 11.02 -2.90 -10.96
CA VAL A 12 10.34 -1.75 -11.58
C VAL A 12 10.49 -0.54 -10.68
N ILE A 13 11.06 0.54 -11.22
CA ILE A 13 11.17 1.84 -10.53
C ILE A 13 10.26 2.83 -11.24
N VAL A 14 9.41 3.49 -10.46
CA VAL A 14 8.41 4.43 -10.96
C VAL A 14 8.51 5.76 -10.22
N SER A 15 8.18 6.85 -10.91
CA SER A 15 8.03 8.16 -10.30
C SER A 15 6.72 8.26 -9.50
N THR A 16 6.60 9.28 -8.66
CA THR A 16 5.34 9.63 -7.96
C THR A 16 4.19 9.97 -8.92
N THR A 17 4.50 10.40 -10.14
CA THR A 17 3.52 10.65 -11.22
C THR A 17 3.14 9.39 -11.98
N GLY A 18 3.83 8.28 -11.73
CA GLY A 18 3.55 6.96 -12.31
C GLY A 18 4.12 6.72 -13.68
N TYR A 19 5.19 7.45 -14.03
CA TYR A 19 6.04 7.08 -15.15
C TYR A 19 6.98 5.96 -14.72
N PHE A 20 7.16 4.98 -15.61
CA PHE A 20 8.24 4.01 -15.46
C PHE A 20 9.57 4.74 -15.70
N VAL A 21 10.41 4.79 -14.67
CA VAL A 21 11.74 5.43 -14.72
C VAL A 21 12.78 4.43 -15.20
N SER A 22 12.75 3.21 -14.63
CA SER A 22 13.69 2.16 -14.97
C SER A 22 13.10 0.77 -14.74
N ILE A 23 13.59 -0.19 -15.53
CA ILE A 23 13.28 -1.61 -15.43
C ILE A 23 14.60 -2.38 -15.41
N LEU A 24 14.98 -2.80 -14.21
CA LEU A 24 16.25 -3.49 -13.94
C LEU A 24 16.04 -5.01 -13.94
N GLY A 25 17.11 -5.74 -14.28
CA GLY A 25 17.07 -7.20 -14.43
C GLY A 25 16.82 -7.65 -15.88
N PRO A 26 16.21 -8.83 -16.08
CA PRO A 26 15.48 -9.64 -15.09
C PRO A 26 16.40 -10.38 -14.12
N TYR A 27 15.89 -10.66 -12.92
CA TYR A 27 16.55 -11.47 -11.90
C TYR A 27 15.86 -12.83 -11.78
N LEU A 28 16.60 -13.87 -11.41
CA LEU A 28 15.98 -15.17 -11.10
C LEU A 28 15.04 -15.01 -9.90
N ALA A 29 13.88 -15.66 -9.95
CA ALA A 29 12.92 -15.65 -8.84
C ALA A 29 13.28 -16.75 -7.82
N ASP A 30 14.48 -16.64 -7.25
CA ASP A 30 15.00 -17.59 -6.25
C ASP A 30 15.22 -16.92 -4.88
N ARG A 31 15.63 -17.72 -3.89
CA ARG A 31 15.88 -17.22 -2.52
C ARG A 31 17.05 -16.24 -2.44
N LYS A 32 18.03 -16.33 -3.34
CA LYS A 32 19.22 -15.46 -3.35
C LYS A 32 18.84 -14.06 -3.84
N ASN A 33 17.96 -13.98 -4.81
CA ASN A 33 17.44 -12.76 -5.42
C ASN A 33 16.11 -12.34 -4.79
N ASN A 34 16.05 -12.25 -3.45
CA ASN A 34 14.94 -11.57 -2.79
C ASN A 34 15.00 -10.05 -3.06
N ASP A 35 13.93 -9.33 -2.75
CA ASP A 35 13.78 -7.92 -3.15
C ASP A 35 14.86 -7.02 -2.51
N ALA A 36 15.17 -7.23 -1.23
CA ALA A 36 16.27 -6.54 -0.55
C ALA A 36 17.64 -6.83 -1.18
N SER A 37 17.96 -8.11 -1.48
CA SER A 37 19.22 -8.48 -2.13
C SER A 37 19.37 -7.83 -3.50
N ILE A 38 18.30 -7.80 -4.29
CA ILE A 38 18.29 -7.17 -5.62
C ILE A 38 18.53 -5.66 -5.48
N LEU A 39 17.82 -4.99 -4.58
CA LEU A 39 18.01 -3.55 -4.36
C LEU A 39 19.43 -3.24 -3.88
N THR A 40 19.96 -4.01 -2.94
CA THR A 40 21.35 -3.90 -2.48
C THR A 40 22.34 -4.01 -3.64
N HIS A 41 22.14 -4.98 -4.55
CA HIS A 41 22.99 -5.11 -5.73
C HIS A 41 22.88 -3.91 -6.67
N ILE A 42 21.65 -3.44 -6.97
CA ILE A 42 21.38 -2.27 -7.81
C ILE A 42 22.09 -1.03 -7.25
N ILE A 43 21.95 -0.78 -5.95
CA ILE A 43 22.55 0.36 -5.26
C ILE A 43 24.07 0.22 -5.23
N ASN A 44 24.62 -0.94 -4.88
CA ASN A 44 26.08 -1.16 -4.78
C ASN A 44 26.80 -1.13 -6.13
N SER A 45 26.15 -1.62 -7.19
CA SER A 45 26.66 -1.51 -8.56
C SER A 45 26.47 -0.11 -9.16
N ASN A 46 25.71 0.76 -8.48
CA ASN A 46 25.26 2.05 -8.99
C ASN A 46 24.62 1.91 -10.38
N ALA A 47 23.76 0.89 -10.54
CA ALA A 47 23.11 0.60 -11.81
C ALA A 47 22.38 1.84 -12.33
N GLU A 48 22.61 2.19 -13.59
CA GLU A 48 22.03 3.39 -14.24
C GLU A 48 22.26 4.70 -13.46
N SER A 49 23.32 4.78 -12.65
CA SER A 49 23.62 5.91 -11.78
C SER A 49 22.53 6.20 -10.74
N ILE A 50 21.83 5.17 -10.26
CA ILE A 50 20.70 5.31 -9.31
C ILE A 50 21.01 6.16 -8.07
N ARG A 51 22.27 6.18 -7.60
CA ARG A 51 22.69 6.98 -6.44
C ARG A 51 22.56 8.49 -6.67
N SER A 52 22.51 8.94 -7.92
CA SER A 52 22.36 10.35 -8.27
C SER A 52 20.94 10.72 -8.71
N TRP A 53 19.96 9.81 -8.61
CA TRP A 53 18.60 10.07 -9.06
C TRP A 53 17.80 10.94 -8.09
N LEU A 54 18.12 10.88 -6.80
CA LEU A 54 17.40 11.61 -5.75
C LEU A 54 18.11 12.93 -5.44
N SER A 55 17.32 13.97 -5.23
CA SER A 55 17.76 15.20 -4.54
C SER A 55 18.03 14.92 -3.06
N GLU A 56 18.69 15.84 -2.36
CA GLU A 56 18.99 15.70 -0.92
C GLU A 56 17.75 15.40 -0.07
N ASP A 57 16.58 15.95 -0.41
CA ASP A 57 15.30 15.69 0.27
C ASP A 57 14.45 14.58 -0.37
N GLY A 58 15.03 13.80 -1.29
CA GLY A 58 14.33 12.75 -2.02
C GLY A 58 14.05 11.53 -1.14
N ILE A 59 12.79 11.10 -1.09
CA ILE A 59 12.37 9.92 -0.32
C ILE A 59 12.17 8.72 -1.25
N PHE A 60 12.87 7.63 -0.97
CA PHE A 60 12.74 6.36 -1.66
C PHE A 60 11.64 5.50 -1.02
N ILE A 61 10.49 5.36 -1.69
CA ILE A 61 9.38 4.54 -1.19
C ILE A 61 9.58 3.09 -1.62
N VAL A 62 9.64 2.18 -0.66
CA VAL A 62 9.82 0.74 -0.92
C VAL A 62 8.74 -0.11 -0.26
N ASP A 63 8.48 -1.27 -0.85
CA ASP A 63 7.62 -2.30 -0.25
C ASP A 63 8.32 -2.99 0.93
N ARG A 64 7.54 -3.74 1.73
CA ARG A 64 8.05 -4.46 2.90
C ARG A 64 9.16 -5.47 2.60
N GLY A 65 9.21 -6.01 1.38
CA GLY A 65 10.24 -6.96 0.94
C GLY A 65 11.66 -6.38 0.90
N PHE A 66 11.79 -5.05 0.93
CA PHE A 66 13.07 -4.34 0.85
C PHE A 66 13.64 -3.94 2.21
N ARG A 67 12.99 -4.30 3.32
CA ARG A 67 13.40 -3.92 4.69
C ARG A 67 14.90 -4.09 4.94
N ASP A 68 15.45 -5.23 4.55
CA ASP A 68 16.82 -5.59 4.88
C ASP A 68 17.85 -4.79 4.05
N ALA A 69 17.41 -3.99 3.08
CA ALA A 69 18.22 -3.04 2.32
C ALA A 69 18.17 -1.60 2.89
N LEU A 70 17.28 -1.31 3.85
CA LEU A 70 17.16 0.04 4.42
C LEU A 70 18.43 0.55 5.11
N PRO A 71 19.19 -0.26 5.88
CA PRO A 71 20.44 0.20 6.49
C PRO A 71 21.44 0.70 5.44
N LEU A 72 21.56 -0.01 4.30
CA LEU A 72 22.43 0.40 3.19
C LEU A 72 22.00 1.75 2.60
N LEU A 73 20.69 1.98 2.43
CA LEU A 73 20.19 3.25 1.91
C LEU A 73 20.53 4.38 2.89
N ALA A 74 20.30 4.17 4.19
CA ALA A 74 20.63 5.14 5.23
C ALA A 74 22.13 5.47 5.28
N ASP A 75 23.01 4.46 5.17
CA ASP A 75 24.47 4.65 5.14
C ASP A 75 24.93 5.51 3.94
N LEU A 76 24.17 5.49 2.85
CA LEU A 76 24.40 6.30 1.66
C LEU A 76 23.70 7.66 1.71
N GLY A 77 23.04 8.00 2.82
CA GLY A 77 22.27 9.23 2.98
C GLY A 77 20.95 9.24 2.20
N ILE A 78 20.49 8.09 1.70
CA ILE A 78 19.22 7.97 0.98
C ILE A 78 18.10 7.74 2.01
N GLN A 79 17.22 8.73 2.16
CA GLN A 79 16.02 8.55 2.96
C GLN A 79 15.08 7.55 2.28
N ALA A 80 14.64 6.53 3.01
CA ALA A 80 13.74 5.52 2.50
C ALA A 80 12.62 5.19 3.49
N GLU A 81 11.40 5.05 2.97
CA GLU A 81 10.21 4.76 3.77
C GLU A 81 9.48 3.52 3.27
N MET A 82 8.89 2.77 4.21
CA MET A 82 8.10 1.57 3.94
C MET A 82 6.95 1.45 4.95
N PRO A 83 5.89 0.68 4.65
CA PRO A 83 4.84 0.42 5.62
C PRO A 83 5.42 -0.27 6.87
N LYS A 84 5.01 0.18 8.06
CA LYS A 84 5.56 -0.30 9.34
C LYS A 84 5.16 -1.75 9.64
N PHE A 85 5.92 -2.37 10.53
CA PHE A 85 5.69 -3.73 11.02
C PHE A 85 4.99 -3.72 12.36
N LEU A 86 4.14 -4.73 12.56
CA LEU A 86 3.76 -5.11 13.91
C LEU A 86 4.94 -5.87 14.53
N MET A 87 5.51 -5.36 15.61
CA MET A 87 6.65 -6.01 16.25
C MET A 87 6.23 -7.30 16.96
N ALA A 88 7.17 -8.20 17.18
CA ALA A 88 6.90 -9.45 17.88
C ALA A 88 6.26 -9.17 19.27
N GLY A 89 5.13 -9.83 19.55
CA GLY A 89 4.37 -9.66 20.78
C GLY A 89 3.37 -8.49 20.78
N GLN A 90 3.41 -7.59 19.79
CA GLN A 90 2.38 -6.57 19.63
C GLN A 90 1.13 -7.17 18.97
N LYS A 91 -0.05 -6.77 19.46
CA LYS A 91 -1.35 -7.15 18.87
C LYS A 91 -1.88 -6.11 17.88
N GLN A 92 -1.46 -4.86 18.04
CA GLN A 92 -1.87 -3.73 17.20
C GLN A 92 -0.72 -2.74 17.03
N MET A 93 -0.70 -2.03 15.89
CA MET A 93 0.26 -0.96 15.63
C MET A 93 0.02 0.23 16.56
N SER A 94 1.08 0.98 16.84
CA SER A 94 0.95 2.31 17.46
C SER A 94 0.18 3.26 16.53
N THR A 95 -0.41 4.32 17.09
CA THR A 95 -1.07 5.37 16.29
C THR A 95 -0.09 5.96 15.28
N GLU A 96 1.15 6.22 15.71
CA GLU A 96 2.21 6.79 14.89
C GLU A 96 2.59 5.86 13.73
N ASP A 97 2.83 4.57 14.00
CA ASP A 97 3.20 3.60 12.97
C ASP A 97 2.07 3.38 11.95
N ALA A 98 0.82 3.36 12.44
CA ALA A 98 -0.35 3.25 11.59
C ALA A 98 -0.50 4.48 10.69
N ASN A 99 -0.30 5.68 11.23
CA ASN A 99 -0.33 6.93 10.46
C ASN A 99 0.78 6.98 9.41
N MET A 100 2.01 6.61 9.77
CA MET A 100 3.12 6.53 8.81
C MET A 100 2.81 5.52 7.69
N SER A 101 2.25 4.36 8.04
CA SER A 101 1.85 3.36 7.05
C SER A 101 0.76 3.87 6.10
N ARG A 102 -0.17 4.71 6.56
CA ARG A 102 -1.18 5.37 5.71
C ARG A 102 -0.53 6.33 4.72
N LEU A 103 0.41 7.17 5.17
CA LEU A 103 1.15 8.10 4.31
C LEU A 103 1.93 7.35 3.23
N VAL A 104 2.69 6.32 3.60
CA VAL A 104 3.43 5.48 2.63
C VAL A 104 2.47 4.82 1.65
N THR A 105 1.35 4.27 2.12
CA THR A 105 0.36 3.61 1.26
C THR A 105 -0.28 4.58 0.27
N LYS A 106 -0.55 5.82 0.68
CA LYS A 106 -1.09 6.89 -0.17
C LYS A 106 -0.18 7.22 -1.34
N VAL A 107 1.15 7.08 -1.19
CA VAL A 107 2.10 7.29 -2.30
C VAL A 107 2.31 6.00 -3.10
N ARG A 108 2.37 4.85 -2.43
CA ARG A 108 2.67 3.54 -3.02
C ARG A 108 1.64 3.04 -4.04
N TRP A 109 0.41 3.53 -4.02
CA TRP A 109 -0.65 3.14 -4.98
C TRP A 109 -0.22 3.24 -6.45
N VAL A 110 0.70 4.17 -6.76
CA VAL A 110 1.22 4.38 -8.11
C VAL A 110 2.05 3.19 -8.59
N VAL A 111 2.79 2.54 -7.68
CA VAL A 111 3.56 1.32 -7.94
C VAL A 111 2.62 0.16 -8.27
N GLU A 112 1.55 0.00 -7.49
CA GLU A 112 0.54 -1.04 -7.73
C GLU A 112 -0.15 -0.86 -9.09
N SER A 113 -0.53 0.39 -9.40
CA SER A 113 -1.18 0.73 -10.66
C SER A 113 -0.24 0.57 -11.86
N SER A 114 1.04 0.87 -11.69
CA SER A 114 2.09 0.63 -12.69
C SER A 114 2.27 -0.85 -12.96
N ASN A 115 2.38 -1.67 -11.91
CA ASN A 115 2.45 -3.12 -12.04
C ASN A 115 1.18 -3.70 -12.68
N ALA A 116 0.00 -3.14 -12.37
CA ALA A 116 -1.25 -3.53 -13.03
C ALA A 116 -1.23 -3.22 -14.53
N ARG A 117 -0.62 -2.10 -14.98
CA ARG A 117 -0.45 -1.81 -16.41
C ARG A 117 0.36 -2.88 -17.11
N ILE A 118 1.49 -3.29 -16.53
CA ILE A 118 2.33 -4.35 -17.09
C ILE A 118 1.54 -5.66 -17.20
N LYS A 119 0.79 -6.04 -16.16
CA LYS A 119 -0.01 -7.27 -16.13
C LYS A 119 -1.16 -7.31 -17.14
N ARG A 120 -1.61 -6.18 -17.68
CA ARG A 120 -2.65 -6.15 -18.73
C ARG A 120 -2.16 -6.64 -20.09
N TRP A 121 -0.84 -6.68 -20.30
CA TRP A 121 -0.26 -7.13 -21.56
C TRP A 121 -0.34 -8.65 -21.64
N ARG A 122 -1.28 -9.15 -22.45
CA ARG A 122 -1.53 -10.59 -22.63
C ARG A 122 -0.27 -11.39 -22.92
N TYR A 123 0.70 -10.82 -23.63
CA TYR A 123 1.97 -11.48 -23.93
C TYR A 123 2.76 -11.84 -22.67
N LEU A 124 2.80 -10.95 -21.67
CA LEU A 124 3.51 -11.15 -20.40
C LEU A 124 2.72 -12.00 -19.39
N ASP A 125 1.42 -12.19 -19.62
CA ASP A 125 0.55 -13.07 -18.82
C ASP A 125 0.67 -14.55 -19.22
N ARG A 126 1.35 -14.85 -20.34
CA ARG A 126 1.57 -16.22 -20.83
C ARG A 126 2.93 -16.76 -20.40
N THR A 127 3.01 -18.08 -20.31
CA THR A 127 4.30 -18.77 -20.20
C THR A 127 5.10 -18.56 -21.48
N LEU A 128 6.22 -17.87 -21.38
CA LEU A 128 7.14 -17.67 -22.49
C LEU A 128 7.99 -18.94 -22.73
N PRO A 129 8.30 -19.28 -23.99
CA PRO A 129 9.26 -20.34 -24.29
C PRO A 129 10.65 -20.06 -23.71
N THR A 130 11.38 -21.09 -23.32
CA THR A 130 12.73 -20.98 -22.71
C THR A 130 13.72 -20.18 -23.56
N HIS A 131 13.64 -20.29 -24.89
CA HIS A 131 14.52 -19.55 -25.81
C HIS A 131 14.29 -18.03 -25.77
N GLN A 132 13.18 -17.56 -25.20
CA GLN A 132 12.86 -16.13 -25.06
C GLN A 132 13.30 -15.53 -23.72
N ILE A 133 13.78 -16.35 -22.78
CA ILE A 133 14.24 -15.87 -21.47
C ILE A 133 15.26 -14.72 -21.59
N PRO A 134 16.27 -14.76 -22.49
CA PRO A 134 17.24 -13.67 -22.61
C PRO A 134 16.62 -12.30 -22.94
N TYR A 135 15.48 -12.28 -23.63
CA TYR A 135 14.81 -11.05 -24.10
C TYR A 135 13.70 -10.56 -23.16
N SER A 136 13.40 -11.32 -22.11
CA SER A 136 12.27 -11.03 -21.22
C SER A 136 12.38 -9.65 -20.54
N GLY A 137 13.59 -9.20 -20.19
CA GLY A 137 13.82 -7.84 -19.69
C GLY A 137 13.43 -6.78 -20.71
N ASP A 138 13.82 -6.98 -21.97
CA ASP A 138 13.53 -6.04 -23.06
C ASP A 138 12.04 -5.98 -23.35
N TYR A 139 11.32 -7.10 -23.27
CA TYR A 139 9.87 -7.11 -23.41
C TYR A 139 9.19 -6.22 -22.37
N VAL A 140 9.61 -6.31 -21.11
CA VAL A 140 9.06 -5.46 -20.04
C VAL A 140 9.44 -3.99 -20.27
N ARG A 141 10.69 -3.70 -20.67
CA ARG A 141 11.12 -2.33 -21.01
C ARG A 141 10.29 -1.72 -22.14
N ILE A 142 10.08 -2.46 -23.22
CA ILE A 142 9.27 -2.04 -24.36
C ILE A 142 7.84 -1.75 -23.91
N VAL A 143 7.23 -2.68 -23.15
CA VAL A 143 5.88 -2.50 -22.60
C VAL A 143 5.79 -1.23 -21.73
N CYS A 144 6.78 -0.98 -20.89
CA CYS A 144 6.83 0.20 -20.03
C CYS A 144 7.03 1.49 -20.83
N ALA A 145 7.91 1.48 -21.84
CA ALA A 145 8.15 2.62 -22.73
C ALA A 145 6.90 2.98 -23.56
N VAL A 146 6.22 1.97 -24.12
CA VAL A 146 4.94 2.13 -24.82
C VAL A 146 3.87 2.67 -23.87
N SER A 147 3.84 2.15 -22.63
CA SER A 147 2.90 2.63 -21.60
C SER A 147 3.14 4.10 -21.25
N ASN A 148 4.40 4.51 -21.08
CA ASN A 148 4.76 5.92 -20.83
C ASN A 148 4.37 6.83 -21.99
N ARG A 149 4.49 6.36 -23.24
CA ARG A 149 4.25 7.18 -24.43
C ARG A 149 2.78 7.32 -24.80
N PHE A 150 1.99 6.26 -24.66
CA PHE A 150 0.66 6.18 -25.26
C PHE A 150 -0.49 5.99 -24.28
N LEU A 151 -0.22 5.53 -23.05
CA LEU A 151 -1.28 5.45 -22.05
C LEU A 151 -1.42 6.79 -21.31
N PRO A 152 -2.63 7.14 -20.85
CA PRO A 152 -2.82 8.30 -19.98
C PRO A 152 -1.89 8.21 -18.76
N PRO A 153 -1.46 9.33 -18.15
CA PRO A 153 -0.76 9.33 -16.88
C PRO A 153 -1.52 8.54 -15.80
N LEU A 154 -0.82 7.91 -14.86
CA LEU A 154 -1.47 7.24 -13.72
C LEU A 154 -2.06 8.27 -12.77
N SER A 155 -1.27 9.29 -12.44
CA SER A 155 -1.75 10.47 -11.75
C SER A 155 -2.14 11.51 -12.79
N SER A 156 -3.44 11.75 -12.95
CA SER A 156 -3.90 13.02 -13.50
C SER A 156 -3.77 14.05 -12.39
N CYS A 157 -2.60 14.69 -12.26
CA CYS A 157 -2.46 15.91 -11.44
C CYS A 157 -3.24 17.06 -12.10
N SER A 158 -4.53 16.85 -12.39
CA SER A 158 -5.41 17.83 -13.01
C SER A 158 -5.68 19.00 -12.07
N ASN A 159 -5.40 18.83 -10.77
CA ASN A 159 -5.45 19.91 -9.80
C ASN A 159 -4.36 19.71 -8.71
N LYS A 160 -3.16 20.25 -8.96
CA LYS A 160 -2.05 20.20 -7.99
C LYS A 160 -2.44 20.73 -6.62
N ASP A 161 -3.24 21.78 -6.57
CA ASP A 161 -3.68 22.41 -5.33
C ASP A 161 -4.55 21.46 -4.50
N GLN A 162 -5.36 20.61 -5.13
CA GLN A 162 -6.13 19.58 -4.44
C GLN A 162 -5.24 18.45 -3.89
N ASP A 163 -4.26 17.99 -4.67
CA ASP A 163 -3.30 16.96 -4.22
C ASP A 163 -2.46 17.49 -3.04
N GLU A 164 -2.02 18.74 -3.10
CA GLU A 164 -1.29 19.42 -2.03
C GLU A 164 -2.16 19.63 -0.79
N ALA A 165 -3.42 20.05 -0.96
CA ALA A 165 -4.37 20.19 0.15
C ALA A 165 -4.67 18.84 0.82
N GLU A 166 -4.83 17.77 0.05
CA GLU A 166 -5.05 16.43 0.58
C GLU A 166 -3.80 15.92 1.32
N ALA A 167 -2.60 16.13 0.77
CA ALA A 167 -1.35 15.79 1.44
C ALA A 167 -1.17 16.57 2.75
N ALA A 168 -1.44 17.88 2.75
CA ALA A 168 -1.39 18.72 3.94
C ALA A 168 -2.40 18.26 4.99
N LYS A 169 -3.63 17.90 4.59
CA LYS A 169 -4.65 17.33 5.47
C LYS A 169 -4.17 16.03 6.09
N MET A 170 -3.62 15.10 5.30
CA MET A 170 -3.10 13.83 5.80
C MET A 170 -1.94 14.03 6.79
N LEU A 171 -1.02 14.94 6.49
CA LEU A 171 0.09 15.29 7.39
C LEU A 171 -0.42 15.92 8.69
N HIS A 172 -1.40 16.81 8.63
CA HIS A 172 -2.02 17.40 9.81
C HIS A 172 -2.68 16.33 10.69
N LEU A 173 -3.54 15.49 10.11
CA LEU A 173 -4.22 14.40 10.81
C LEU A 173 -3.24 13.38 11.40
N SER A 174 -2.12 13.12 10.71
CA SER A 174 -1.11 12.16 11.19
C SER A 174 -0.46 12.56 12.52
N LYS A 175 -0.45 13.87 12.82
CA LYS A 175 0.14 14.48 14.02
C LYS A 175 -0.89 14.70 15.14
N GLN A 176 -2.17 14.48 14.89
CA GLN A 176 -3.21 14.65 15.90
C GLN A 176 -3.16 13.53 16.93
N VAL A 177 -3.56 13.87 18.16
CA VAL A 177 -3.69 12.91 19.25
C VAL A 177 -4.88 11.99 18.97
N ASN A 178 -4.69 10.68 19.17
CA ASN A 178 -5.77 9.72 19.04
C ASN A 178 -6.63 9.72 20.32
N HIS A 179 -7.60 10.63 20.36
CA HIS A 179 -8.53 10.78 21.48
C HIS A 179 -9.35 9.51 21.73
N LEU A 180 -9.72 8.77 20.68
CA LEU A 180 -10.45 7.52 20.81
C LEU A 180 -9.62 6.46 21.56
N LYS A 181 -8.33 6.36 21.25
CA LYS A 181 -7.42 5.46 21.98
C LYS A 181 -7.32 5.83 23.45
N ALA A 182 -7.14 7.11 23.77
CA ALA A 182 -7.06 7.59 25.15
C ALA A 182 -8.37 7.26 25.91
N PHE A 183 -9.51 7.54 25.30
CA PHE A 183 -10.82 7.24 25.86
C PHE A 183 -11.01 5.74 26.16
N ILE A 184 -10.64 4.87 25.22
CA ILE A 184 -10.72 3.41 25.41
C ILE A 184 -9.85 2.97 26.58
N GLU A 185 -8.60 3.45 26.65
CA GLU A 185 -7.63 3.07 27.68
C GLU A 185 -8.05 3.56 29.08
N GLU A 186 -8.49 4.82 29.20
CA GLU A 186 -8.95 5.45 30.45
C GLU A 186 -10.19 4.74 31.02
N ASN A 187 -11.14 4.37 30.16
CA ASN A 187 -12.38 3.71 30.57
C ASN A 187 -12.26 2.16 30.60
N GLY A 188 -11.11 1.61 30.23
CA GLY A 188 -10.87 0.17 30.25
C GLY A 188 -11.75 -0.63 29.27
N LEU A 189 -12.19 -0.03 28.17
CA LEU A 189 -13.14 -0.60 27.21
C LEU A 189 -12.53 -1.72 26.34
N GLN A 190 -11.22 -1.94 26.43
CA GLN A 190 -10.50 -3.07 25.83
C GLN A 190 -10.77 -4.43 26.49
N ARG A 191 -11.53 -4.47 27.60
CA ARG A 191 -11.87 -5.71 28.30
C ARG A 191 -12.67 -6.65 27.37
N LYS A 192 -12.36 -7.95 27.46
CA LYS A 192 -12.99 -9.01 26.64
C LYS A 192 -14.41 -9.35 27.05
N SER A 193 -14.77 -9.10 28.32
CA SER A 193 -16.11 -9.33 28.85
C SER A 193 -17.05 -8.23 28.37
N ALA A 194 -17.61 -8.42 27.19
CA ALA A 194 -18.65 -7.56 26.62
C ALA A 194 -19.83 -8.45 26.24
N VAL A 195 -21.05 -7.95 26.46
CA VAL A 195 -22.26 -8.60 25.96
C VAL A 195 -22.38 -8.23 24.49
N TRP A 196 -22.10 -9.19 23.63
CA TRP A 196 -22.17 -9.06 22.18
C TRP A 196 -23.56 -9.43 21.71
N LYS A 197 -24.18 -8.57 20.90
CA LYS A 197 -25.48 -8.81 20.27
C LYS A 197 -25.27 -9.08 18.79
N SER A 198 -26.07 -9.98 18.22
CA SER A 198 -26.04 -10.23 16.78
C SER A 198 -26.46 -8.98 16.00
N ALA A 199 -25.95 -8.80 14.79
CA ALA A 199 -26.38 -7.74 13.87
C ALA A 199 -27.89 -7.67 13.67
N SER A 200 -28.60 -8.80 13.73
CA SER A 200 -30.06 -8.87 13.62
C SER A 200 -30.81 -8.30 14.83
N GLU A 201 -30.13 -8.14 15.96
CA GLU A 201 -30.70 -7.71 17.25
C GLU A 201 -30.42 -6.24 17.58
N VAL A 202 -29.63 -5.56 16.75
CA VAL A 202 -29.18 -4.18 17.01
C VAL A 202 -29.74 -3.23 15.95
N VAL A 203 -30.35 -2.13 16.42
CA VAL A 203 -30.88 -1.07 15.57
C VAL A 203 -29.89 0.10 15.60
N LEU A 204 -29.09 0.23 14.56
CA LEU A 204 -28.06 1.28 14.43
C LEU A 204 -28.63 2.63 13.94
N ALA A 205 -29.84 3.01 14.39
CA ALA A 205 -30.53 4.20 13.89
C ALA A 205 -29.77 5.52 14.15
N SER A 206 -28.92 5.55 15.17
CA SER A 206 -28.08 6.70 15.53
C SER A 206 -26.71 6.70 14.84
N PHE A 207 -26.34 5.62 14.12
CA PHE A 207 -25.03 5.55 13.46
C PHE A 207 -25.04 6.42 12.19
N PRO A 208 -24.02 7.27 11.98
CA PRO A 208 -24.02 8.22 10.88
C PRO A 208 -24.03 7.50 9.53
N THR A 209 -24.96 7.90 8.66
CA THR A 209 -24.91 7.55 7.23
C THR A 209 -24.13 8.63 6.53
N LEU A 210 -22.97 8.28 6.00
CA LEU A 210 -22.10 9.18 5.27
C LEU A 210 -22.30 9.00 3.76
N ASP A 211 -22.33 10.10 3.02
CA ASP A 211 -22.30 10.06 1.57
C ASP A 211 -20.89 9.75 1.01
N GLU A 212 -20.77 9.59 -0.31
CA GLU A 212 -19.49 9.26 -0.93
C GLU A 212 -18.44 10.36 -0.76
N GLU A 213 -18.86 11.64 -0.73
CA GLU A 213 -17.96 12.78 -0.56
C GLU A 213 -17.41 12.83 0.87
N GLU A 214 -18.29 12.65 1.86
CA GLU A 214 -17.94 12.56 3.28
C GLU A 214 -17.00 11.37 3.54
N LEU A 215 -17.31 10.21 2.97
CA LEU A 215 -16.45 9.03 3.05
C LEU A 215 -15.07 9.29 2.42
N ARG A 216 -15.02 9.94 1.26
CA ARG A 216 -13.76 10.30 0.59
C ARG A 216 -12.95 11.28 1.41
N ASN A 217 -13.62 12.25 2.04
CA ASN A 217 -13.01 13.21 2.95
C ASN A 217 -12.45 12.53 4.20
N LEU A 218 -13.13 11.51 4.73
CA LEU A 218 -12.68 10.72 5.87
C LEU A 218 -11.48 9.84 5.51
N THR A 219 -11.52 9.14 4.38
CA THR A 219 -10.47 8.20 3.97
C THR A 219 -9.27 8.86 3.32
N CYS A 220 -9.37 10.14 2.94
CA CYS A 220 -8.37 10.85 2.14
C CYS A 220 -7.98 10.03 0.88
N GLY A 221 -9.00 9.49 0.20
CA GLY A 221 -8.81 8.75 -1.04
C GLY A 221 -9.95 7.79 -1.40
N SER A 222 -10.05 7.46 -2.68
CA SER A 222 -11.11 6.57 -3.21
C SER A 222 -10.75 5.09 -3.19
N TYR A 223 -9.49 4.73 -2.95
CA TYR A 223 -9.05 3.34 -3.03
C TYR A 223 -9.71 2.45 -1.98
N GLN A 224 -9.76 2.91 -0.74
CA GLN A 224 -10.42 2.23 0.38
C GLN A 224 -11.92 2.07 0.10
N LEU A 225 -12.54 3.07 -0.50
CA LEU A 225 -13.96 3.02 -0.88
C LEU A 225 -14.22 1.98 -1.97
N LYS A 226 -13.34 1.86 -2.97
CA LYS A 226 -13.44 0.83 -4.01
C LYS A 226 -13.30 -0.60 -3.48
N LEU A 227 -12.55 -0.79 -2.39
CA LEU A 227 -12.40 -2.09 -1.74
C LEU A 227 -13.61 -2.47 -0.86
N SER A 228 -14.46 -1.50 -0.50
CA SER A 228 -15.56 -1.72 0.43
C SER A 228 -16.52 -2.82 -0.04
N SER A 229 -16.91 -2.85 -1.32
CA SER A 229 -17.79 -3.89 -1.87
C SER A 229 -17.19 -5.29 -1.75
N SER A 230 -15.89 -5.46 -2.00
CA SER A 230 -15.22 -6.75 -1.85
C SER A 230 -15.13 -7.17 -0.38
N TYR A 231 -14.87 -6.23 0.53
CA TYR A 231 -14.85 -6.49 1.97
C TYR A 231 -16.24 -6.88 2.50
N MET A 232 -17.29 -6.19 2.04
CA MET A 232 -18.68 -6.56 2.32
C MET A 232 -19.00 -7.95 1.79
N GLN A 233 -18.55 -8.28 0.57
CA GLN A 233 -18.79 -9.60 0.01
C GLN A 233 -18.09 -10.71 0.79
N GLU A 234 -16.86 -10.48 1.22
CA GLU A 234 -16.10 -11.44 2.02
C GLU A 234 -16.73 -11.68 3.39
N HIS A 235 -17.16 -10.62 4.09
CA HIS A 235 -17.61 -10.75 5.47
C HIS A 235 -19.13 -10.88 5.63
N ILE A 236 -19.93 -10.13 4.88
CA ILE A 236 -21.40 -10.20 4.98
C ILE A 236 -21.93 -11.40 4.20
N TYR A 237 -21.47 -11.59 2.97
CA TYR A 237 -21.96 -12.69 2.11
C TYR A 237 -21.13 -13.98 2.23
N GLY A 238 -19.93 -13.92 2.82
CA GLY A 238 -19.10 -15.10 3.09
C GLY A 238 -19.50 -15.89 4.35
N GLY A 239 -20.55 -15.46 5.05
CA GLY A 239 -21.06 -16.14 6.24
C GLY A 239 -20.29 -15.84 7.52
N SER A 240 -19.62 -14.68 7.61
CA SER A 240 -19.10 -14.22 8.90
C SER A 240 -20.23 -13.73 9.80
N ASP A 241 -20.11 -14.00 11.10
CA ASP A 241 -21.03 -13.49 12.09
C ASP A 241 -20.56 -12.10 12.55
N ILE A 242 -21.44 -11.11 12.43
CA ILE A 242 -21.18 -9.73 12.86
C ILE A 242 -21.90 -9.48 14.18
N TYR A 243 -21.12 -9.08 15.19
CA TYR A 243 -21.62 -8.73 16.51
C TYR A 243 -21.31 -7.28 16.87
N PHE A 244 -22.24 -6.67 17.59
CA PHE A 244 -22.13 -5.31 18.08
C PHE A 244 -22.15 -5.28 19.61
N HIS A 245 -21.53 -4.26 20.16
CA HIS A 245 -21.58 -3.97 21.58
C HIS A 245 -21.68 -2.46 21.79
N GLU A 246 -22.74 -2.06 22.50
CA GLU A 246 -23.13 -0.69 22.80
C GLU A 246 -23.14 -0.54 24.33
N GLU A 247 -22.01 -0.12 24.89
CA GLU A 247 -21.90 0.26 26.30
C GLU A 247 -21.86 1.79 26.47
N ASP A 248 -21.45 2.51 25.41
CA ASP A 248 -21.36 3.96 25.35
C ASP A 248 -22.07 4.47 24.10
N GLU A 249 -22.91 5.49 24.23
CA GLU A 249 -23.74 6.03 23.13
C GLU A 249 -22.92 6.66 22.00
N THR A 250 -21.65 7.00 22.26
CA THR A 250 -20.72 7.61 21.31
C THR A 250 -19.74 6.61 20.70
N LEU A 251 -19.75 5.34 21.14
CA LEU A 251 -18.80 4.32 20.71
C LEU A 251 -19.51 3.04 20.26
N LEU A 252 -19.38 2.72 18.98
CA LEU A 252 -19.79 1.42 18.45
C LEU A 252 -18.60 0.45 18.40
N ARG A 253 -18.70 -0.67 19.12
CA ARG A 253 -17.73 -1.78 19.05
C ARG A 253 -18.27 -2.87 18.13
N VAL A 254 -17.47 -3.27 17.15
CA VAL A 254 -17.82 -4.29 16.16
C VAL A 254 -16.85 -5.46 16.22
N LYS A 255 -17.37 -6.68 16.14
CA LYS A 255 -16.61 -7.92 16.06
C LYS A 255 -17.12 -8.74 14.89
N ILE A 256 -16.20 -9.21 14.04
CA ILE A 256 -16.48 -10.10 12.92
C ILE A 256 -15.83 -11.45 13.24
N GLN A 257 -16.59 -12.55 13.14
CA GLN A 257 -16.13 -13.92 13.41
C GLN A 257 -16.35 -14.86 12.24
#